data_AF-A0A7J3XVP0-F1
#
_entry.id   AF-A0A7J3XVP0-F1
#
_cell.length_a   1.000
_cell.length_b   1.000
_cell.length_c   1.000
_cell.angle_alpha   90.00
_cell.angle_beta   90.00
_cell.angle_gamma   90.00
#
_symmetry.space_group_name_H-M   'P 1'
#
loop_
_entity.id
_entity.type
_entity.pdbx_description
1 polymer ?
#
loop_
_entity_poly.entity_id
_entity_poly.type
_entity_poly.pdbx_seq_one_letter_code
_entity_poly.pdbx_strand_id
1 'polypeptide(L)' 'MGMTITEKILARASSRREVAAGEVVVAKVDVAMIHDFTGPMAVRSFKAIGATRVWDPQRVVV' A
#
# COMPACT_ATOMS: atom_id res chain seq x y z
N MET A 1 -21.44 11.04 -14.92
CA MET A 1 -20.33 10.11 -15.20
C MET A 1 -20.00 9.38 -13.90
N GLY A 2 -19.79 8.06 -13.93
CA GLY A 2 -19.51 7.28 -12.72
C GLY A 2 -18.01 7.00 -12.55
N MET A 3 -17.60 6.61 -11.34
CA MET A 3 -16.21 6.19 -11.07
C MET A 3 -15.78 5.01 -11.96
N THR A 4 -14.52 5.06 -12.40
CA THR A 4 -13.79 3.95 -13.00
C THR A 4 -13.56 2.82 -12.00
N ILE A 5 -13.08 1.67 -12.46
CA ILE A 5 -12.72 0.56 -11.56
C ILE A 5 -11.58 0.93 -10.61
N THR A 6 -10.58 1.67 -11.10
CA THR A 6 -9.44 2.13 -10.29
C THR A 6 -9.89 3.08 -9.18
N GLU A 7 -10.76 4.05 -9.50
CA GLU A 7 -11.31 4.97 -8.50
C GLU A 7 -12.15 4.23 -7.46
N LYS A 8 -12.96 3.23 -7.86
CA LYS A 8 -13.72 2.39 -6.90
C LYS A 8 -12.80 1.61 -5.95
N ILE A 9 -11.70 1.04 -6.45
CA ILE A 9 -10.73 0.31 -5.63
C ILE A 9 -10.06 1.26 -4.63
N LEU A 10 -9.59 2.42 -5.11
CA LEU A 10 -8.93 3.42 -4.26
C LEU A 10 -9.91 4.02 -3.24
N ALA A 11 -11.14 4.33 -3.63
CA ALA A 11 -12.18 4.80 -2.72
C ALA A 11 -12.45 3.78 -1.60
N ARG A 12 -12.64 2.50 -1.96
CA ARG A 12 -12.80 1.41 -0.97
C ARG A 12 -11.59 1.30 -0.06
N ALA A 13 -10.37 1.27 -0.61
CA ALA A 13 -9.14 1.07 0.17
C ALA A 13 -8.80 2.25 1.08
N SER A 14 -9.26 3.46 0.75
CA SER A 14 -9.10 4.68 1.56
C SER A 14 -10.31 5.01 2.44
N SER A 15 -11.32 4.14 2.49
CA SER A 15 -12.59 4.36 3.23
C SER A 15 -13.33 5.65 2.81
N ARG A 16 -13.25 5.98 1.52
CA ARG A 16 -13.92 7.14 0.89
C ARG A 16 -15.15 6.66 0.12
N ARG A 17 -16.17 7.52 0.01
CA ARG A 17 -17.37 7.24 -0.79
C ARG A 17 -17.08 7.35 -2.29
N GLU A 18 -16.24 8.30 -2.67
CA GLU A 18 -15.81 8.56 -4.04
C GLU A 18 -14.41 9.17 -4.04
N VAL A 19 -13.71 9.04 -5.16
CA VAL A 19 -12.41 9.68 -5.45
C VAL A 19 -12.37 10.04 -6.93
N ALA A 20 -11.50 10.97 -7.30
CA ALA A 20 -11.29 11.38 -8.70
C ALA A 20 -9.80 11.41 -9.07
N ALA A 21 -9.51 11.33 -10.37
CA ALA A 21 -8.16 11.49 -10.90
C ALA A 21 -7.51 12.81 -10.42
N GLY A 22 -6.27 12.71 -9.93
CA GLY A 22 -5.51 13.83 -9.36
C GLY A 22 -5.63 13.97 -7.84
N GLU A 23 -6.58 13.28 -7.20
CA GLU A 23 -6.68 13.23 -5.74
C GLU A 23 -5.59 12.33 -5.12
N VAL A 24 -5.01 12.75 -4.01
CA VAL A 24 -4.08 11.95 -3.20
C VAL A 24 -4.84 11.36 -2.01
N VAL A 25 -4.82 10.04 -1.88
CA VAL A 25 -5.48 9.32 -0.79
C VAL A 25 -4.52 8.40 -0.04
N VAL A 26 -4.81 8.16 1.24
CA VAL A 26 -4.12 7.14 2.03
C VAL A 26 -4.93 5.85 1.93
N ALA A 27 -4.40 4.84 1.25
CA ALA A 27 -5.07 3.56 1.02
C ALA A 27 -4.47 2.45 1.88
N LYS A 28 -5.32 1.57 2.42
CA LYS A 28 -4.88 0.34 3.07
C LYS A 28 -4.27 -0.61 2.04
N VAL A 29 -3.04 -1.05 2.29
CA VAL A 29 -2.36 -2.06 1.48
C VAL A 29 -2.80 -3.45 1.91
N ASP A 30 -3.30 -4.24 0.96
CA ASP A 30 -3.73 -5.61 1.23
C ASP A 30 -2.57 -6.62 1.25
N VAL A 31 -1.61 -6.51 0.32
CA VAL A 31 -0.41 -7.34 0.22
C VAL A 31 0.74 -6.49 -0.32
N ALA A 32 1.96 -6.68 0.21
CA ALA A 32 3.17 -6.13 -0.39
C ALA A 32 4.12 -7.28 -0.78
N MET A 33 4.67 -7.20 -2.00
CA MET A 33 5.65 -8.15 -2.49
C MET A 33 7.00 -7.45 -2.67
N ILE A 34 8.07 -8.09 -2.24
CA ILE A 34 9.44 -7.67 -2.48
C ILE A 34 10.16 -8.82 -3.18
N HIS A 35 11.13 -8.52 -4.04
CA HIS A 35 11.95 -9.53 -4.71
C HIS A 35 13.42 -9.33 -4.32
N ASP A 36 14.24 -10.37 -4.52
CA ASP A 36 15.65 -10.50 -4.15
C ASP A 36 16.46 -9.19 -4.07
N PHE A 37 16.50 -8.41 -5.15
CA PHE A 37 17.30 -7.20 -5.23
C PHE A 37 16.75 -6.06 -4.35
N THR A 38 15.43 -5.91 -4.30
CA THR A 38 14.76 -4.84 -3.57
C THR A 38 14.58 -5.14 -2.08
N GLY A 39 14.67 -6.42 -1.68
CA GLY A 39 14.55 -6.92 -0.31
C GLY A 39 15.45 -6.20 0.69
N PRO A 40 16.79 -6.27 0.53
CA PRO A 40 17.72 -5.64 1.46
C PRO A 40 17.54 -4.13 1.59
N MET A 41 17.18 -3.43 0.50
CA MET A 41 16.93 -1.99 0.52
C MET A 41 15.67 -1.65 1.33
N ALA A 42 14.57 -2.36 1.07
CA ALA A 42 13.32 -2.17 1.79
C ALA A 42 13.50 -2.40 3.30
N VAL A 43 14.21 -3.47 3.70
CA VAL A 43 14.47 -3.78 5.13
C VAL A 43 15.34 -2.70 5.78
N ARG A 44 16.37 -2.17 5.09
CA ARG A 44 17.18 -1.07 5.62
C ARG A 44 16.35 0.19 5.86
N SER A 45 15.54 0.60 4.89
CA SER A 45 14.65 1.76 5.03
C SER A 45 13.60 1.56 6.13
N PHE A 46 13.03 0.35 6.24
CA PHE A 46 12.06 0.01 7.29
C PHE A 46 12.66 0.13 8.70
N LYS A 47 13.90 -0.32 8.89
CA LYS A 47 14.61 -0.14 10.17
C LYS A 47 14.96 1.32 10.43
N ALA A 48 15.35 2.07 9.40
CA ALA A 48 15.74 3.48 9.53
C ALA A 48 14.59 4.39 9.99
N ILE A 49 13.34 4.05 9.65
CA ILE A 49 12.14 4.76 10.16
C ILE A 49 11.73 4.30 11.58
N GLY A 50 12.54 3.46 12.24
CA GLY A 50 12.28 2.96 13.59
C GLY A 50 11.26 1.82 13.67
N ALA A 51 10.84 1.26 12.54
CA ALA A 51 9.87 0.17 12.55
C ALA A 51 10.53 -1.17 12.96
N THR A 52 9.89 -1.86 13.91
CA THR A 52 10.40 -3.10 14.50
C THR A 52 9.68 -4.35 14.01
N ARG A 53 8.45 -4.20 13.50
CA ARG A 53 7.61 -5.28 12.98
C ARG A 53 6.76 -4.79 11.82
N VAL A 54 6.53 -5.66 10.83
CA VAL A 54 5.57 -5.42 9.73
C VAL A 54 4.13 -5.41 10.25
N TRP A 55 3.20 -4.83 9.49
CA TRP A 55 1.80 -4.71 9.91
C TRP A 55 1.09 -6.07 9.97
N ASP A 56 1.42 -6.99 9.05
CA ASP A 56 0.89 -8.35 8.99
C ASP A 56 1.87 -9.26 8.22
N PRO A 57 2.54 -10.23 8.88
CA PRO A 57 3.48 -11.14 8.22
C PRO A 57 2.84 -12.02 7.14
N GLN A 58 1.53 -12.32 7.22
CA GLN A 58 0.83 -13.12 6.20
C GLN A 58 0.53 -12.32 4.93
N ARG A 59 0.74 -10.99 4.96
CA ARG A 59 0.51 -10.06 3.84
C ARG A 59 1.80 -9.52 3.24
N VAL A 60 2.95 -10.07 3.63
CA VAL A 60 4.25 -9.73 3.04
C VAL A 60 4.79 -10.96 2.32
N VAL A 61 4.99 -10.82 1.01
CA VAL A 61 5.59 -11.85 0.15
C VAL A 61 7.03 -11.42 -0.17
N VAL A 62 7.98 -12.31 0.03
CA VAL A 62 9.42 -12.08 -0.20
C VAL A 62 9.94 -13.10 -1.20
#